data_AF-A0A1B7NIG3-F1
#
_entry.id   AF-A0A1B7NIG3-F1
#
_cell.length_a   1.000
_cell.length_b   1.000
_cell.length_c   1.000
_cell.angle_alpha   90.00
_cell.angle_beta   90.00
_cell.angle_gamma   90.00
#
_symmetry.space_group_name_H-M   'P 1'
#
loop_
_entity.id
_entity.type
_entity.pdbx_description
1 polymer ?
#
loop_
_entity_poly.entity_id
_entity_poly.type
_entity_poly.pdbx_seq_one_letter_code
_entity_poly.pdbx_strand_id
1 'polypeptide(L)' 'FADCATGRTLSVAWACRDKYKALQECMLQYTSQSAMEGVRKEYLRLRDQEKASQAPLS' A
#
# COMPACT_ATOMS: atom_id res chain seq x y z
N PHE A 1 10.47 -8.88 11.02
CA PHE A 1 9.61 -9.99 10.56
C PHE A 1 10.38 -10.89 9.60
N ALA A 2 11.00 -10.34 8.54
CA ALA A 2 11.82 -11.08 7.57
C ALA A 2 12.79 -12.08 8.22
N ASP A 3 13.75 -11.63 9.04
CA ASP A 3 14.72 -12.53 9.69
C ASP A 3 14.08 -13.62 10.56
N CYS A 4 12.94 -13.31 11.21
CA CYS A 4 12.20 -14.29 11.98
C CYS A 4 11.46 -15.29 11.06
N ALA A 5 10.91 -14.85 9.95
CA ALA A 5 10.19 -15.73 9.02
C ALA A 5 11.15 -16.61 8.21
N THR A 6 12.40 -16.17 7.99
CA THR A 6 13.41 -16.93 7.25
C THR A 6 13.59 -18.34 7.83
N GLY A 7 13.46 -19.35 6.96
CA GLY A 7 13.62 -20.77 7.32
C GLY A 7 12.46 -21.38 8.11
N ARG A 8 11.39 -20.61 8.39
CA ARG A 8 10.17 -21.11 9.05
C ARG A 8 9.04 -21.17 8.03
N THR A 9 8.34 -22.30 7.94
CA THR A 9 7.21 -22.47 7.00
C THR A 9 5.89 -22.58 7.74
N LEU A 10 5.80 -23.50 8.70
CA LEU A 10 4.57 -23.74 9.47
C LEU A 10 4.45 -22.81 10.68
N SER A 11 5.57 -22.50 11.33
CA SER A 11 5.57 -21.81 12.63
C SER A 11 5.56 -20.29 12.61
N VAL A 12 5.60 -19.68 11.43
CA VAL A 12 5.70 -18.22 11.26
C VAL A 12 4.55 -17.50 11.97
N ALA A 13 3.33 -18.02 11.87
CA ALA A 13 2.13 -17.38 12.39
C ALA A 13 2.16 -17.14 13.91
N TRP A 14 2.80 -18.03 14.67
CA TRP A 14 2.93 -17.88 16.13
C TRP A 14 4.33 -17.40 16.55
N ALA A 15 5.40 -17.96 15.98
CA ALA A 15 6.77 -17.66 16.37
C ALA A 15 7.18 -16.22 16.05
N CYS A 16 6.56 -15.61 15.03
CA CYS A 16 6.91 -14.26 14.57
C CYS A 16 5.77 -13.24 14.77
N ARG A 17 4.74 -13.58 15.56
CA ARG A 17 3.52 -12.78 15.72
C ARG A 17 3.80 -11.32 16.08
N ASP A 18 4.66 -11.06 17.05
CA ASP A 18 4.91 -9.69 17.52
C ASP A 18 5.67 -8.86 16.48
N LYS A 19 6.63 -9.48 15.78
CA LYS A 19 7.35 -8.84 14.68
C LYS A 19 6.44 -8.59 13.47
N TYR A 20 5.47 -9.47 13.23
CA TYR A 20 4.44 -9.28 12.21
C TYR A 20 3.51 -8.12 12.57
N LYS A 21 3.05 -8.05 13.83
CA LYS A 21 2.20 -6.96 14.33
C LYS A 21 2.86 -5.58 14.14
N ALA A 22 4.11 -5.44 14.54
CA ALA A 22 4.86 -4.20 14.36
C ALA A 22 5.01 -3.79 12.87
N LEU A 23 5.26 -4.78 11.99
CA LEU A 23 5.32 -4.53 10.54
C LEU A 23 3.96 -4.07 10.01
N GLN A 24 2.87 -4.76 10.40
CA GLN A 24 1.52 -4.42 9.97
C GLN A 24 1.10 -3.03 10.47
N GLU A 25 1.41 -2.67 11.70
CA GLU A 25 1.11 -1.34 12.26
C GLU A 25 1.76 -0.22 11.46
N CYS A 26 3.00 -0.42 10.97
CA CYS A 26 3.67 0.53 10.08
C CYS A 26 3.03 0.56 8.68
N MET A 27 2.84 -0.60 8.06
CA MET A 27 2.35 -0.70 6.68
C MET A 27 0.92 -0.19 6.53
N LEU A 28 0.04 -0.49 7.49
CA LEU A 28 -1.38 -0.14 7.43
C LEU A 28 -1.62 1.36 7.29
N GLN A 29 -0.71 2.21 7.77
CA GLN A 29 -0.79 3.66 7.59
C GLN A 29 -0.82 4.06 6.11
N TYR A 30 -0.13 3.30 5.26
CA TYR A 30 0.02 3.57 3.84
C TYR A 30 -0.84 2.66 2.97
N THR A 31 -1.12 1.44 3.45
CA THR A 31 -1.88 0.42 2.70
C THR A 31 -3.31 0.26 3.18
N SER A 32 -3.78 1.12 4.08
CA SER A 32 -5.21 1.16 4.42
C SER A 32 -6.04 1.54 3.20
N GLN A 33 -7.31 1.13 3.22
CA GLN A 33 -8.25 1.48 2.17
C GLN A 33 -8.35 3.00 1.98
N SER A 34 -8.41 3.76 3.08
CA SER A 34 -8.47 5.23 3.03
C SER A 34 -7.21 5.86 2.43
N ALA A 35 -6.01 5.35 2.77
CA ALA A 35 -4.77 5.83 2.17
C ALA A 35 -4.72 5.55 0.66
N MET A 36 -5.10 4.33 0.25
CA MET A 36 -5.13 3.92 -1.15
C MET A 36 -6.19 4.69 -1.96
N GLU A 37 -7.36 4.97 -1.39
CA GLU A 37 -8.40 5.80 -1.99
C GLU A 37 -7.92 7.25 -2.20
N GLY A 38 -7.17 7.81 -1.24
CA GLY A 38 -6.56 9.12 -1.36
C GLY A 38 -5.61 9.21 -2.56
N VAL A 39 -4.70 8.25 -2.69
CA VAL A 39 -3.77 8.16 -3.84
C VAL A 39 -4.53 7.97 -5.15
N ARG A 40 -5.54 7.08 -5.16
CA ARG A 40 -6.38 6.86 -6.35
C ARG A 40 -7.09 8.14 -6.80
N LYS A 41 -7.65 8.91 -5.85
CA LYS A 41 -8.32 10.18 -6.15
C LYS A 41 -7.36 11.16 -6.81
N GLU A 42 -6.15 11.27 -6.30
CA GLU A 42 -5.12 12.15 -6.86
C GLU A 42 -4.68 11.71 -8.25
N TYR A 43 -4.48 10.41 -8.47
CA TYR A 43 -4.18 9.85 -9.78
C TYR A 43 -5.27 10.20 -10.81
N LEU A 44 -6.55 10.02 -10.44
CA LEU A 44 -7.66 10.34 -11.33
C LEU A 44 -7.71 11.84 -11.66
N ARG A 45 -7.47 12.72 -10.68
CA ARG A 45 -7.38 14.17 -10.88
C ARG A 45 -6.31 14.53 -11.91
N LEU A 46 -5.10 13.99 -11.76
CA LEU A 46 -3.97 14.24 -12.66
C LEU A 46 -4.26 13.72 -14.07
N ARG A 47 -4.78 12.49 -14.20
CA ARG A 47 -5.16 11.90 -15.48
C ARG A 47 -6.21 12.74 -16.22
N ASP A 48 -7.20 13.25 -15.50
CA ASP A 48 -8.27 14.04 -16.11
C ASP A 48 -7.76 15.44 -16.53
N GLN A 49 -6.80 16.03 -15.80
CA GLN A 49 -6.09 17.24 -16.23
C GLN A 49 -5.24 17.02 -17.48
N GLU A 50 -4.52 15.91 -17.55
CA GLU A 50 -3.74 15.53 -18.73
C GLU A 50 -4.65 15.40 -19.97
N LYS A 51 -5.79 14.69 -19.82
CA LYS A 51 -6.79 14.56 -20.88
C LYS A 51 -7.35 15.91 -21.33
N ALA A 52 -7.65 16.81 -20.40
CA ALA A 52 -8.15 18.14 -20.72
C ALA A 52 -7.08 18.98 -21.45
N SER A 53 -5.80 18.82 -21.08
CA SER A 53 -4.68 19.51 -21.72
C SER A 53 -4.35 18.95 -23.12
N GLN A 54 -4.68 17.68 -23.36
CA GLN A 54 -4.52 17.00 -24.65
C GLN A 54 -5.75 17.10 -25.56
N ALA A 55 -6.84 17.74 -25.11
CA ALA A 55 -7.97 18.03 -25.99
C ALA A 55 -7.50 18.99 -27.10
N PRO A 56 -7.68 18.66 -28.39
CA PRO A 56 -7.23 19.53 -29.47
C PRO A 56 -7.92 20.88 -29.33
N LEU A 57 -7.16 21.98 -29.46
CA LEU A 57 -7.73 23.30 -29.69
C LEU A 57 -8.54 23.21 -31.00
N SER A 58 -9.85 23.04 -30.86
CA SER A 58 -10.84 23.26 -31.92
C SER A 58 -11.54 24.58 -31.65
#